data_AF-A0A1H7JPB0-F1
#
_entry.id   AF-A0A1H7JPB0-F1
#
_cell.length_a   1.000
_cell.length_b   1.000
_cell.length_c   1.000
_cell.angle_alpha   90.00
_cell.angle_beta   90.00
_cell.angle_gamma   90.00
#
_symmetry.space_group_name_H-M   'P 1'
#
loop_
_entity.id
_entity.type
_entity.pdbx_description
1 polymer ?
#
loop_
_entity_poly.entity_id
_entity_poly.type
_entity_poly.pdbx_seq_one_letter_code
_entity_poly.pdbx_strand_id
1 'polypeptide(L)'
;MKSNKMKRAVKLSALGIVMLLLFVLLSWVMQYTAISSETHVRNFYREPENTLDVALIGCSEVYADFSPPIAYDEYGFTSYNLAFEAAPGHLYNSMLDTFLSRQKPQVVVFEVNGFFYNSDHPYQEGVKRKWIDNIKKDKQWFELIQKEVPEDERVDYYVGLLKYHDNWKHPMMLASRQYQLWLNNKGDVSMMKSFGTRTTTDSAVKKTKKRKHKLGEYGIKNLTATLEHCKELGLENVLFIRAPHKDKFTPETDAELKKLITDAGYDYVNFEYDENIGIDENTDYYNGDHLNVFGNEKNTLYLGKYLVDHYDINTTHSEKVDEQWHECAEYTHNIFDILKKKTLEEEDVQYNEFCDFGKSTLSLRKKYAEFKNRFSGESSSAKE
;
A
#
# COMPACT_ATOMS: atom_id res chain seq x y z
N MET A 1 -4.67 -14.09 -59.42
CA MET A 1 -4.97 -14.87 -58.18
C MET A 1 -4.01 -14.63 -57.01
N LYS A 2 -2.67 -14.68 -57.18
CA LYS A 2 -1.70 -14.44 -56.08
C LYS A 2 -1.83 -13.06 -55.39
N SER A 3 -2.03 -11.99 -56.17
CA SER A 3 -2.22 -10.61 -55.65
C SER A 3 -3.44 -10.47 -54.71
N ASN A 4 -4.57 -11.10 -55.02
CA ASN A 4 -5.76 -11.05 -54.15
C ASN A 4 -5.60 -11.86 -52.86
N LYS A 5 -4.89 -13.00 -52.91
CA LYS A 5 -4.54 -13.77 -51.71
C LYS A 5 -3.60 -12.99 -50.80
N MET A 6 -2.59 -12.32 -51.38
CA MET A 6 -1.65 -11.47 -50.64
C MET A 6 -2.37 -10.27 -49.99
N LYS A 7 -3.26 -9.57 -50.72
CA LYS A 7 -4.09 -8.49 -50.18
C LYS A 7 -4.99 -8.98 -49.03
N ARG A 8 -5.57 -10.18 -49.14
CA ARG A 8 -6.38 -10.78 -48.07
C ARG A 8 -5.54 -11.12 -46.83
N ALA A 9 -4.36 -11.71 -47.03
CA ALA A 9 -3.43 -12.00 -45.93
C ALA A 9 -3.04 -10.72 -45.18
N VAL A 10 -2.65 -9.66 -45.91
CA VAL A 10 -2.31 -8.35 -45.30
C VAL A 10 -3.49 -7.79 -44.50
N LYS A 11 -4.72 -7.84 -45.03
CA LYS A 11 -5.91 -7.38 -44.31
C LYS A 11 -6.19 -8.16 -43.03
N LEU A 12 -6.06 -9.49 -43.08
CA LEU A 12 -6.26 -10.35 -41.90
C LEU A 12 -5.17 -10.14 -40.85
N SER A 13 -3.91 -10.00 -41.27
CA SER A 13 -2.81 -9.65 -40.37
C SER A 13 -3.01 -8.28 -39.73
N ALA A 14 -3.41 -7.27 -40.51
CA ALA A 14 -3.70 -5.94 -39.98
C ALA A 14 -4.85 -5.97 -38.97
N LEU A 15 -5.95 -6.69 -39.26
CA LEU A 15 -7.04 -6.89 -38.32
C LEU A 15 -6.57 -7.61 -37.04
N GLY A 16 -5.77 -8.67 -37.18
CA GLY A 16 -5.20 -9.39 -36.04
C GLY A 16 -4.34 -8.50 -35.14
N ILE A 17 -3.51 -7.63 -35.73
CA ILE A 17 -2.71 -6.64 -34.98
C ILE A 17 -3.62 -5.65 -34.27
N VAL A 18 -4.63 -5.10 -34.94
CA VAL A 18 -5.58 -4.17 -34.31
C VAL A 18 -6.31 -4.83 -33.15
N MET A 19 -6.77 -6.08 -33.31
CA MET A 19 -7.43 -6.84 -32.24
C MET A 19 -6.49 -7.11 -31.07
N LEU A 20 -5.21 -7.42 -31.33
CA LEU A 20 -4.20 -7.61 -30.27
C LEU A 20 -3.94 -6.31 -29.52
N LEU A 21 -3.78 -5.19 -30.22
CA LEU A 21 -3.59 -3.87 -29.60
C LEU A 21 -4.81 -3.46 -28.75
N LEU A 22 -6.02 -3.69 -29.26
CA LEU A 22 -7.26 -3.48 -28.50
C LEU A 22 -7.32 -4.38 -27.27
N PHE A 23 -6.94 -5.65 -27.39
CA PHE A 23 -6.92 -6.58 -26.27
C PHE A 23 -5.92 -6.14 -25.18
N VAL A 24 -4.71 -5.73 -25.56
CA VAL A 24 -3.70 -5.21 -24.61
C VAL A 24 -4.20 -3.93 -23.94
N LEU A 25 -4.74 -2.99 -24.72
CA LEU A 25 -5.31 -1.75 -24.21
C LEU A 25 -6.46 -2.02 -23.24
N LEU A 26 -7.42 -2.86 -23.61
CA LEU A 26 -8.57 -3.20 -22.78
C LEU A 26 -8.14 -3.95 -21.51
N SER A 27 -7.16 -4.85 -21.61
CA SER A 27 -6.60 -5.55 -20.43
C SER A 27 -6.04 -4.56 -19.41
N TRP A 28 -5.39 -3.49 -19.88
CA TRP A 28 -4.84 -2.44 -19.02
C TRP A 28 -5.90 -1.46 -18.49
N VAL A 29 -6.82 -1.03 -19.36
CA VAL A 29 -7.87 -0.06 -19.00
C VAL A 29 -8.89 -0.67 -18.04
N MET A 30 -9.26 -1.93 -18.25
CA MET A 30 -10.30 -2.58 -17.46
C MET A 30 -9.79 -3.07 -16.11
N GLN A 31 -8.48 -3.31 -15.95
CA GLN A 31 -7.90 -3.68 -14.66
C GLN A 31 -8.24 -2.61 -13.62
N TYR A 32 -8.87 -3.03 -12.52
CA TYR A 32 -9.16 -2.16 -11.40
C TYR A 32 -8.96 -2.95 -10.12
N THR A 33 -7.99 -2.51 -9.32
CA THR A 33 -7.84 -2.90 -7.92
C THR A 33 -8.00 -1.65 -7.06
N ALA A 34 -8.03 -1.78 -5.73
CA ALA A 34 -8.11 -0.62 -4.84
C ALA A 34 -6.97 0.37 -5.16
N ILE A 35 -7.29 1.58 -5.64
CA ILE A 35 -6.31 2.48 -6.28
C ILE A 35 -5.14 2.82 -5.35
N SER A 36 -5.39 3.05 -4.05
CA SER A 36 -4.32 3.30 -3.07
C SER A 36 -3.33 2.13 -2.98
N SER A 37 -3.84 0.91 -2.84
CA SER A 37 -3.02 -0.30 -2.80
C SER A 37 -2.25 -0.51 -4.11
N GLU A 38 -2.90 -0.30 -5.25
CA GLU A 38 -2.25 -0.37 -6.56
C GLU A 38 -1.06 0.58 -6.66
N THR A 39 -1.26 1.82 -6.26
CA THR A 39 -0.27 2.88 -6.45
C THR A 39 0.90 2.73 -5.47
N HIS A 40 0.67 2.31 -4.23
CA HIS A 40 1.75 1.98 -3.27
C HIS A 40 2.72 0.93 -3.84
N VAL A 41 2.19 -0.14 -4.46
CA VAL A 41 3.00 -1.20 -5.07
C VAL A 41 3.69 -0.72 -6.35
N ARG A 42 2.95 -0.05 -7.25
CA ARG A 42 3.50 0.40 -8.53
C ARG A 42 4.59 1.45 -8.38
N ASN A 43 4.50 2.29 -7.35
CA ASN A 43 5.47 3.35 -7.12
C ASN A 43 6.79 2.87 -6.56
N PHE A 44 6.79 1.74 -5.85
CA PHE A 44 8.04 1.12 -5.45
C PHE A 44 8.97 0.84 -6.65
N TYR A 45 8.39 0.47 -7.81
CA TYR A 45 9.16 0.25 -9.04
C TYR A 45 9.71 1.52 -9.68
N ARG A 46 9.25 2.70 -9.25
CA ARG A 46 9.74 4.01 -9.72
C ARG A 46 10.91 4.53 -8.89
N GLU A 47 11.09 3.99 -7.69
CA GLU A 47 12.25 4.31 -6.87
C GLU A 47 13.55 3.88 -7.58
N PRO A 48 14.58 4.74 -7.61
CA PRO A 48 15.89 4.38 -8.13
C PRO A 48 16.45 3.15 -7.40
N GLU A 49 17.21 2.32 -8.11
CA GLU A 49 17.77 1.09 -7.52
C GLU A 49 18.88 1.40 -6.51
N ASN A 50 18.88 0.68 -5.38
CA ASN A 50 19.84 0.82 -4.28
C ASN A 50 19.92 2.25 -3.70
N THR A 51 18.76 2.86 -3.42
CA THR A 51 18.66 4.20 -2.78
C THR A 51 17.71 4.21 -1.58
N LEU A 52 17.41 3.03 -1.01
CA LEU A 52 16.52 2.87 0.15
C LEU A 52 17.26 2.10 1.24
N ASP A 53 17.48 2.72 2.39
CA ASP A 53 18.22 2.14 3.52
C ASP A 53 17.33 1.26 4.40
N VAL A 54 16.04 1.59 4.51
CA VAL A 54 15.08 0.83 5.33
C VAL A 54 13.89 0.37 4.49
N ALA A 55 13.58 -0.92 4.57
CA ALA A 55 12.37 -1.47 3.99
C ALA A 55 11.27 -1.55 5.05
N LEU A 56 10.10 -0.97 4.80
CA LEU A 56 8.92 -1.21 5.62
C LEU A 56 7.91 -2.06 4.85
N ILE A 57 7.56 -3.22 5.38
CA ILE A 57 6.67 -4.20 4.76
C ILE A 57 5.50 -4.48 5.69
N GLY A 58 4.28 -4.41 5.16
CA GLY A 58 3.13 -4.78 5.97
C GLY A 58 1.79 -4.43 5.36
N CYS A 59 0.80 -4.33 6.23
CA CYS A 59 -0.55 -3.91 5.91
C CYS A 59 -0.73 -2.40 6.09
N SER A 60 -1.97 -1.94 6.28
CA SER A 60 -2.35 -0.54 6.14
C SER A 60 -1.72 0.40 7.15
N GLU A 61 -1.35 -0.12 8.29
CA GLU A 61 -0.57 0.51 9.36
C GLU A 61 0.72 1.11 8.81
N VAL A 62 1.45 0.39 7.96
CA VAL A 62 2.75 0.85 7.47
C VAL A 62 2.63 2.15 6.66
N TYR A 63 1.64 2.26 5.77
CA TYR A 63 1.43 3.49 5.00
C TYR A 63 0.64 4.57 5.76
N ALA A 64 -0.06 4.22 6.84
CA ALA A 64 -0.90 5.13 7.60
C ALA A 64 -0.19 5.72 8.82
N ASP A 65 0.76 4.98 9.40
CA ASP A 65 1.33 5.27 10.72
C ASP A 65 2.84 5.60 10.65
N PHE A 66 3.47 5.46 9.49
CA PHE A 66 4.86 5.88 9.25
C PHE A 66 5.01 6.71 7.97
N SER A 67 5.79 7.80 8.05
CA SER A 67 6.07 8.70 6.93
C SER A 67 7.57 8.69 6.60
N PRO A 68 8.00 7.99 5.54
CA PRO A 68 9.41 7.93 5.16
C PRO A 68 10.07 9.30 4.98
N PRO A 69 9.46 10.31 4.31
CA PRO A 69 10.12 11.60 4.13
C PRO A 69 10.31 12.40 5.43
N ILE A 70 9.40 12.26 6.39
CA ILE A 70 9.57 12.89 7.71
C ILE A 70 10.71 12.22 8.49
N ALA A 71 10.81 10.89 8.42
CA ALA A 71 11.92 10.17 9.04
C ALA A 71 13.27 10.52 8.38
N TYR A 72 13.30 10.71 7.06
CA TYR A 72 14.50 11.18 6.36
C TYR A 72 14.92 12.59 6.83
N ASP A 73 13.98 13.53 6.91
CA ASP A 73 14.28 14.91 7.32
C ASP A 73 14.88 14.99 8.73
N GLU A 74 14.39 14.14 9.64
CA GLU A 74 14.85 14.14 11.03
C GLU A 74 16.11 13.27 11.25
N TYR A 75 16.20 12.10 10.62
CA TYR A 75 17.20 11.08 10.93
C TYR A 75 18.13 10.72 9.77
N GLY A 76 17.89 11.26 8.58
CA GLY A 76 18.75 11.14 7.41
C GLY A 76 18.62 9.84 6.62
N PHE A 77 17.93 8.80 7.11
CA PHE A 77 17.80 7.53 6.36
C PHE A 77 16.65 7.56 5.37
N THR A 78 16.85 6.94 4.21
CA THR A 78 15.84 6.76 3.17
C THR A 78 15.05 5.48 3.41
N SER A 79 13.76 5.49 3.10
CA SER A 79 12.91 4.31 3.31
C SER A 79 11.68 4.24 2.40
N TYR A 80 10.98 3.12 2.37
CA TYR A 80 9.74 3.02 1.59
C TYR A 80 8.74 2.07 2.23
N ASN A 81 7.48 2.50 2.25
CA ASN A 81 6.35 1.72 2.72
C ASN A 81 5.84 0.78 1.62
N LEU A 82 6.40 -0.42 1.50
CA LEU A 82 5.87 -1.44 0.60
C LEU A 82 4.70 -2.15 1.28
N ALA A 83 3.51 -1.54 1.20
CA ALA A 83 2.34 -1.98 1.93
C ALA A 83 1.02 -1.79 1.17
N PHE A 84 0.02 -2.61 1.49
CA PHE A 84 -1.32 -2.48 0.91
C PHE A 84 -2.42 -2.82 1.92
N GLU A 85 -3.65 -2.39 1.59
CA GLU A 85 -4.79 -2.52 2.51
C GLU A 85 -5.05 -3.99 2.82
N ALA A 86 -4.92 -4.31 4.11
CA ALA A 86 -5.14 -5.64 4.68
C ALA A 86 -4.22 -6.72 4.08
N ALA A 87 -2.95 -6.37 3.85
CA ALA A 87 -1.91 -7.30 3.38
C ALA A 87 -1.71 -8.48 4.35
N PRO A 88 -2.03 -9.71 3.93
CA PRO A 88 -1.90 -10.89 4.78
C PRO A 88 -0.47 -11.42 4.81
N GLY A 89 -0.06 -11.97 5.96
CA GLY A 89 1.32 -12.36 6.23
C GLY A 89 1.90 -13.39 5.25
N HIS A 90 1.08 -14.24 4.63
CA HIS A 90 1.57 -15.21 3.62
C HIS A 90 2.17 -14.54 2.36
N LEU A 91 1.86 -13.26 2.11
CA LEU A 91 2.43 -12.51 0.99
C LEU A 91 3.72 -11.77 1.36
N TYR A 92 4.10 -11.70 2.63
CA TYR A 92 5.25 -10.90 3.07
C TYR A 92 6.56 -11.37 2.46
N ASN A 93 6.77 -12.68 2.27
CA ASN A 93 7.96 -13.19 1.57
C ASN A 93 8.06 -12.62 0.14
N SER A 94 6.94 -12.59 -0.59
CA SER A 94 6.93 -12.03 -1.95
C SER A 94 7.11 -10.52 -1.98
N MET A 95 6.64 -9.82 -0.94
CA MET A 95 6.88 -8.37 -0.75
C MET A 95 8.35 -8.11 -0.46
N LEU A 96 8.97 -8.91 0.41
CA LEU A 96 10.39 -8.85 0.71
C LEU A 96 11.24 -9.15 -0.54
N ASP A 97 10.94 -10.22 -1.27
CA ASP A 97 11.64 -10.58 -2.52
C ASP A 97 11.53 -9.47 -3.57
N THR A 98 10.35 -8.85 -3.67
CA THR A 98 10.15 -7.69 -4.54
C THR A 98 11.04 -6.53 -4.10
N PHE A 99 11.08 -6.23 -2.80
CA PHE A 99 11.91 -5.15 -2.26
C PHE A 99 13.39 -5.38 -2.55
N LEU A 100 13.91 -6.57 -2.20
CA LEU A 100 15.31 -6.96 -2.37
C LEU A 100 15.73 -7.13 -3.83
N SER A 101 14.79 -7.31 -4.76
CA SER A 101 15.11 -7.37 -6.20
C SER A 101 15.60 -6.03 -6.77
N ARG A 102 15.39 -4.92 -6.04
CA ARG A 102 15.72 -3.56 -6.49
C ARG A 102 16.58 -2.78 -5.50
N GLN A 103 16.53 -3.16 -4.23
CA GLN A 103 17.13 -2.42 -3.12
C GLN A 103 18.00 -3.34 -2.26
N LYS A 104 18.90 -2.72 -1.50
CA LYS A 104 19.73 -3.39 -0.51
C LYS A 104 19.55 -2.68 0.83
N PRO A 105 18.37 -2.81 1.46
CA PRO A 105 18.10 -2.15 2.72
C PRO A 105 19.06 -2.67 3.80
N GLN A 106 19.51 -1.77 4.66
CA GLN A 106 20.29 -2.07 5.85
C GLN A 106 19.43 -2.60 6.99
N VAL A 107 18.13 -2.29 7.01
CA VAL A 107 17.15 -2.81 7.98
C VAL A 107 15.85 -3.15 7.26
N VAL A 108 15.26 -4.30 7.60
CA VAL A 108 13.91 -4.68 7.15
C VAL A 108 12.95 -4.65 8.33
N VAL A 109 11.86 -3.89 8.19
CA VAL A 109 10.82 -3.73 9.20
C VAL A 109 9.54 -4.40 8.72
N PHE A 110 8.99 -5.32 9.51
CA PHE A 110 7.72 -5.98 9.25
C PHE A 110 6.65 -5.55 10.27
N GLU A 111 5.49 -5.10 9.81
CA GLU A 111 4.33 -4.92 10.70
C GLU A 111 3.56 -6.24 10.86
N VAL A 112 3.29 -6.66 12.10
CA VAL A 112 2.86 -8.04 12.43
C VAL A 112 1.36 -8.32 12.26
N ASN A 113 0.50 -7.31 12.07
CA ASN A 113 -0.96 -7.45 12.00
C ASN A 113 -1.40 -8.38 10.88
N GLY A 114 -0.64 -8.46 9.78
CA GLY A 114 -0.92 -9.38 8.67
C GLY A 114 -0.96 -10.85 9.07
N PHE A 115 -0.29 -11.25 10.16
CA PHE A 115 -0.31 -12.61 10.68
C PHE A 115 -1.58 -12.93 11.51
N PHE A 116 -2.34 -11.91 11.91
CA PHE A 116 -3.58 -12.05 12.66
C PHE A 116 -4.82 -12.13 11.78
N TYR A 117 -4.66 -12.01 10.47
CA TYR A 117 -5.72 -12.34 9.53
C TYR A 117 -5.97 -13.84 9.54
N ASN A 118 -7.24 -14.25 9.61
CA ASN A 118 -7.61 -15.66 9.63
C ASN A 118 -7.44 -16.28 8.24
N SER A 119 -7.54 -17.61 8.13
CA SER A 119 -7.41 -18.31 6.84
C SER A 119 -8.42 -17.83 5.80
N ASP A 120 -9.57 -17.30 6.17
CA ASP A 120 -10.62 -16.91 5.22
C ASP A 120 -10.38 -15.51 4.62
N HIS A 121 -9.66 -14.65 5.34
CA HIS A 121 -9.27 -13.30 4.95
C HIS A 121 -8.31 -13.23 3.72
N PRO A 122 -7.28 -14.08 3.55
CA PRO A 122 -6.45 -14.17 2.35
C PRO A 122 -7.13 -14.84 1.15
N TYR A 123 -8.27 -15.51 1.33
CA TYR A 123 -9.03 -16.12 0.22
C TYR A 123 -10.09 -15.20 -0.38
N GLN A 124 -10.23 -13.96 0.09
CA GLN A 124 -10.85 -12.96 -0.75
C GLN A 124 -9.89 -12.66 -1.90
N GLU A 125 -10.15 -13.27 -3.06
CA GLU A 125 -9.43 -13.06 -4.32
C GLU A 125 -9.05 -11.57 -4.54
N GLY A 126 -9.97 -10.66 -4.20
CA GLY A 126 -9.74 -9.21 -4.27
C GLY A 126 -8.56 -8.69 -3.44
N VAL A 127 -8.26 -9.29 -2.28
CA VAL A 127 -7.11 -8.92 -1.43
C VAL A 127 -5.80 -9.36 -2.09
N LYS A 128 -5.68 -10.63 -2.52
CA LYS A 128 -4.47 -11.12 -3.20
C LYS A 128 -4.17 -10.34 -4.48
N ARG A 129 -5.21 -9.98 -5.24
CA ARG A 129 -5.09 -9.20 -6.46
C ARG A 129 -4.53 -7.80 -6.25
N LYS A 130 -4.72 -7.17 -5.08
CA LYS A 130 -4.08 -5.88 -4.76
C LYS A 130 -2.55 -5.96 -4.83
N TRP A 131 -1.98 -7.13 -4.57
CA TRP A 131 -0.56 -7.39 -4.70
C TRP A 131 -0.21 -7.98 -6.08
N ILE A 132 -0.75 -9.16 -6.41
CA ILE A 132 -0.36 -9.95 -7.59
C ILE A 132 -0.58 -9.18 -8.90
N ASP A 133 -1.64 -8.40 -9.03
CA ASP A 133 -1.94 -7.70 -10.29
C ASP A 133 -1.11 -6.42 -10.47
N ASN A 134 -0.37 -6.00 -9.43
CA ASN A 134 0.36 -4.73 -9.38
C ASN A 134 1.88 -4.89 -9.30
N ILE A 135 2.40 -6.11 -9.05
CA ILE A 135 3.83 -6.41 -9.19
C ILE A 135 4.24 -6.63 -10.65
N LYS A 136 5.55 -6.55 -10.93
CA LYS A 136 6.08 -6.75 -12.28
C LYS A 136 5.82 -8.19 -12.74
N LYS A 137 5.35 -8.37 -13.99
CA LYS A 137 5.06 -9.69 -14.58
C LYS A 137 6.34 -10.40 -15.01
N ASP A 138 7.10 -10.89 -14.04
CA ASP A 138 8.33 -11.64 -14.24
C ASP A 138 8.25 -13.06 -13.63
N LYS A 139 9.40 -13.70 -13.41
CA LYS A 139 9.49 -15.04 -12.85
C LYS A 139 8.87 -15.11 -11.45
N GLN A 140 9.11 -14.10 -10.59
CA GLN A 140 8.58 -14.10 -9.23
C GLN A 140 7.05 -14.01 -9.24
N TRP A 141 6.49 -13.16 -10.10
CA TRP A 141 5.04 -13.07 -10.28
C TRP A 141 4.41 -14.39 -10.74
N PHE A 142 5.06 -15.09 -11.68
CA PHE A 142 4.58 -16.38 -12.17
C PHE A 142 4.61 -17.46 -11.09
N GLU A 143 5.71 -17.56 -10.33
CA GLU A 143 5.87 -18.50 -9.22
C GLU A 143 4.87 -18.21 -8.08
N LEU A 144 4.63 -16.93 -7.80
CA LEU A 144 3.65 -16.50 -6.82
C LEU A 144 2.22 -16.93 -7.20
N ILE A 145 1.83 -16.80 -8.47
CA ILE A 145 0.52 -17.29 -8.94
C ILE A 145 0.44 -18.81 -8.78
N GLN A 146 1.48 -19.56 -9.12
CA GLN A 146 1.46 -21.01 -8.94
C GLN A 146 1.31 -21.43 -7.48
N LYS A 147 1.95 -20.70 -6.56
CA LYS A 147 1.92 -20.95 -5.12
C LYS A 147 0.59 -20.54 -4.49
N GLU A 148 0.06 -19.37 -4.82
CA GLU A 148 -1.02 -18.72 -4.08
C GLU A 148 -2.41 -18.86 -4.72
N VAL A 149 -2.48 -19.37 -5.96
CA VAL A 149 -3.74 -19.44 -6.73
C VAL A 149 -4.02 -20.89 -7.15
N PRO A 150 -5.23 -21.42 -6.85
CA PRO A 150 -5.70 -22.72 -7.35
C PRO A 150 -5.60 -22.83 -8.87
N GLU A 151 -5.27 -24.01 -9.39
CA GLU A 151 -4.95 -24.21 -10.81
C GLU A 151 -6.05 -23.75 -11.78
N ASP A 152 -7.31 -23.96 -11.41
CA ASP A 152 -8.50 -23.59 -12.17
C ASP A 152 -8.75 -22.06 -12.21
N GLU A 153 -8.20 -21.30 -11.27
CA GLU A 153 -8.33 -19.83 -11.20
C GLU A 153 -7.16 -19.09 -11.85
N ARG A 154 -6.01 -19.75 -12.10
CA ARG A 154 -4.77 -19.07 -12.55
C ARG A 154 -4.91 -18.33 -13.87
N VAL A 155 -5.77 -18.80 -14.77
CA VAL A 155 -5.98 -18.17 -16.09
C VAL A 155 -6.44 -16.72 -15.96
N ASP A 156 -7.22 -16.39 -14.93
CA ASP A 156 -7.73 -15.04 -14.68
C ASP A 156 -6.64 -14.08 -14.16
N TYR A 157 -5.52 -14.61 -13.67
CA TYR A 157 -4.35 -13.82 -13.29
C TYR A 157 -3.42 -13.62 -14.50
N TYR A 158 -3.26 -14.63 -15.35
CA TYR A 158 -2.50 -14.51 -16.59
C TYR A 158 -3.18 -13.59 -17.61
N VAL A 159 -4.51 -13.64 -17.65
CA VAL A 159 -5.34 -12.91 -18.60
C VAL A 159 -6.31 -12.00 -17.85
N GLY A 160 -5.82 -10.86 -17.38
CA GLY A 160 -6.60 -9.93 -16.56
C GLY A 160 -7.93 -9.47 -17.17
N LEU A 161 -8.07 -9.45 -18.51
CA LEU A 161 -9.36 -9.12 -19.14
C LEU A 161 -10.46 -10.14 -18.79
N LEU A 162 -10.14 -11.42 -18.57
CA LEU A 162 -11.12 -12.41 -18.12
C LEU A 162 -11.69 -12.05 -16.76
N LYS A 163 -10.84 -11.58 -15.84
CA LYS A 163 -11.31 -11.09 -14.54
C LYS A 163 -12.10 -9.78 -14.65
N TYR A 164 -11.56 -8.84 -15.41
CA TYR A 164 -11.94 -7.44 -15.31
C TYR A 164 -12.89 -6.95 -16.41
N HIS A 165 -13.28 -7.80 -17.37
CA HIS A 165 -14.10 -7.39 -18.49
C HIS A 165 -15.33 -6.60 -18.04
N ASP A 166 -16.03 -7.07 -16.99
CA ASP A 166 -17.24 -6.45 -16.46
C ASP A 166 -17.11 -5.01 -15.95
N ASN A 167 -15.88 -4.51 -15.75
CA ASN A 167 -15.64 -3.12 -15.36
C ASN A 167 -16.07 -2.11 -16.44
N TRP A 168 -16.31 -2.55 -17.69
CA TRP A 168 -16.89 -1.70 -18.74
C TRP A 168 -18.24 -1.08 -18.32
N LYS A 169 -18.97 -1.73 -17.39
CA LYS A 169 -20.23 -1.25 -16.80
C LYS A 169 -20.04 -0.03 -15.88
N HIS A 170 -18.81 0.29 -15.50
CA HIS A 170 -18.47 1.37 -14.56
C HIS A 170 -17.48 2.39 -15.16
N PRO A 171 -17.84 3.07 -16.27
CA PRO A 171 -16.90 3.94 -17.00
C PRO A 171 -16.36 5.11 -16.18
N MET A 172 -17.16 5.65 -15.24
CA MET A 172 -16.71 6.74 -14.37
C MET A 172 -15.65 6.29 -13.35
N MET A 173 -15.75 5.06 -12.86
CA MET A 173 -14.75 4.45 -11.98
C MET A 173 -13.43 4.27 -12.74
N LEU A 174 -13.49 3.74 -13.97
CA LEU A 174 -12.34 3.57 -14.83
C LEU A 174 -11.68 4.91 -15.18
N ALA A 175 -12.47 5.92 -15.55
CA ALA A 175 -11.97 7.26 -15.81
C ALA A 175 -11.31 7.89 -14.58
N SER A 176 -11.90 7.73 -13.40
CA SER A 176 -11.32 8.22 -12.14
C SER A 176 -10.00 7.54 -11.82
N ARG A 177 -9.91 6.21 -11.98
CA ARG A 177 -8.65 5.47 -11.82
C ARG A 177 -7.58 5.97 -12.79
N GLN A 178 -7.91 6.13 -14.07
CA GLN A 178 -6.94 6.57 -15.07
C GLN A 178 -6.44 7.99 -14.80
N TYR A 179 -7.32 8.88 -14.33
CA TYR A 179 -6.93 10.21 -13.92
C TYR A 179 -5.97 10.17 -12.72
N GLN A 180 -6.25 9.34 -11.71
CA GLN A 180 -5.37 9.18 -10.55
C GLN A 180 -4.01 8.57 -10.92
N LEU A 181 -3.97 7.55 -11.79
CA LEU A 181 -2.71 6.99 -12.30
C LEU A 181 -1.92 8.01 -13.12
N TRP A 182 -2.61 8.84 -13.92
CA TRP A 182 -1.96 9.92 -14.65
C TRP A 182 -1.35 10.97 -13.71
N LEU A 183 -2.07 11.38 -12.66
CA LEU A 183 -1.53 12.28 -11.63
C LEU A 183 -0.31 11.66 -10.94
N ASN A 184 -0.42 10.39 -10.56
CA ASN A 184 0.67 9.66 -9.92
C ASN A 184 1.95 9.63 -10.77
N ASN A 185 1.83 9.46 -12.09
CA ASN A 185 2.96 9.36 -13.03
C ASN A 185 3.53 10.72 -13.49
N LYS A 186 3.17 11.84 -12.85
CA LYS A 186 3.73 13.16 -13.22
C LYS A 186 5.15 13.39 -12.73
N GLY A 187 5.50 12.81 -11.58
CA GLY A 187 6.86 12.88 -11.02
C GLY A 187 7.69 11.66 -11.38
N ASP A 188 8.98 11.69 -11.05
CA ASP A 188 9.84 10.52 -11.22
C ASP A 188 9.61 9.49 -10.11
N VAL A 189 9.41 9.96 -8.87
CA VAL A 189 9.19 9.12 -7.69
C VAL A 189 7.87 9.44 -6.98
N SER A 190 7.56 8.62 -5.98
CA SER A 190 6.49 8.86 -5.02
C SER A 190 6.97 9.88 -3.97
N MET A 191 6.33 11.05 -3.94
CA MET A 191 6.78 12.18 -3.09
C MET A 191 6.57 11.92 -1.60
N MET A 192 5.60 11.08 -1.23
CA MET A 192 5.35 10.72 0.17
C MET A 192 5.69 9.25 0.48
N LYS A 193 6.36 8.56 -0.45
CA LYS A 193 6.88 7.19 -0.31
C LYS A 193 5.85 6.18 0.22
N SER A 194 4.68 6.17 -0.42
CA SER A 194 3.51 5.37 -0.03
C SER A 194 2.94 5.78 1.34
N PHE A 195 2.30 6.95 1.36
CA PHE A 195 1.52 7.46 2.49
C PHE A 195 0.02 7.50 2.16
N GLY A 196 -0.81 7.15 3.15
CA GLY A 196 -2.25 7.30 3.08
C GLY A 196 -2.90 7.49 4.45
N THR A 197 -3.77 8.49 4.57
CA THR A 197 -4.47 8.79 5.84
C THR A 197 -5.91 9.22 5.61
N ARG A 198 -6.67 9.40 6.68
CA ARG A 198 -8.03 9.95 6.65
C ARG A 198 -8.13 11.11 7.63
N THR A 199 -8.73 12.20 7.18
CA THR A 199 -8.74 13.49 7.90
C THR A 199 -9.90 13.57 8.89
N THR A 200 -9.77 12.84 10.00
CA THR A 200 -10.73 12.80 11.12
C THR A 200 -10.05 12.20 12.35
N THR A 201 -10.66 12.38 13.52
CA THR A 201 -10.26 11.73 14.78
C THR A 201 -11.11 10.50 15.13
N ASP A 202 -12.26 10.32 14.47
CA ASP A 202 -13.10 9.12 14.60
C ASP A 202 -14.02 8.97 13.37
N SER A 203 -13.53 8.25 12.35
CA SER A 203 -14.24 8.09 11.08
C SER A 203 -15.64 7.52 11.26
N ALA A 204 -16.64 8.16 10.66
CA ALA A 204 -18.01 7.63 10.62
C ALA A 204 -18.14 6.51 9.58
N VAL A 205 -17.29 6.49 8.56
CA VAL A 205 -17.36 5.56 7.42
C VAL A 205 -16.48 4.32 7.61
N LYS A 206 -15.33 4.46 8.28
CA LYS A 206 -14.34 3.39 8.47
C LYS A 206 -14.21 3.04 9.95
N LYS A 207 -15.24 2.40 10.50
CA LYS A 207 -15.23 1.90 11.88
C LYS A 207 -14.42 0.61 12.01
N THR A 208 -13.59 0.55 13.05
CA THR A 208 -12.88 -0.68 13.45
C THR A 208 -13.84 -1.61 14.18
N LYS A 209 -13.82 -2.88 13.80
CA LYS A 209 -14.50 -3.94 14.55
C LYS A 209 -13.54 -4.49 15.59
N LYS A 210 -14.03 -4.78 16.80
CA LYS A 210 -13.25 -5.51 17.80
C LYS A 210 -12.85 -6.88 17.25
N ARG A 211 -11.57 -7.21 17.38
CA ARG A 211 -11.02 -8.48 16.93
C ARG A 211 -10.62 -9.32 18.14
N LYS A 212 -10.65 -10.64 17.99
CA LYS A 212 -9.95 -11.53 18.92
C LYS A 212 -8.55 -11.67 18.39
N HIS A 213 -7.61 -10.98 19.01
CA HIS A 213 -6.19 -11.10 18.72
C HIS A 213 -5.71 -12.42 19.31
N LYS A 214 -5.76 -13.48 18.51
CA LYS A 214 -5.15 -14.77 18.82
C LYS A 214 -4.36 -15.20 17.61
N LEU A 215 -3.08 -15.48 17.79
CA LEU A 215 -2.25 -16.02 16.73
C LEU A 215 -2.69 -17.47 16.45
N GLY A 216 -3.43 -17.66 15.35
CA GLY A 216 -3.91 -18.97 14.93
C GLY A 216 -2.85 -19.77 14.19
N GLU A 217 -3.14 -21.03 13.86
CA GLU A 217 -2.24 -21.90 13.08
C GLU A 217 -1.79 -21.25 11.76
N TYR A 218 -2.70 -20.52 11.10
CA TYR A 218 -2.39 -19.75 9.90
C TYR A 218 -1.33 -18.66 10.18
N GLY A 219 -1.52 -17.87 11.24
CA GLY A 219 -0.61 -16.80 11.63
C GLY A 219 0.77 -17.35 11.97
N ILE A 220 0.82 -18.39 12.82
CA ILE A 220 2.06 -19.08 13.21
C ILE A 220 2.78 -19.60 11.95
N LYS A 221 2.09 -20.32 11.07
CA LYS A 221 2.69 -20.87 9.84
C LYS A 221 3.34 -19.79 8.99
N ASN A 222 2.66 -18.67 8.75
CA ASN A 222 3.16 -17.62 7.86
C ASN A 222 4.23 -16.75 8.52
N LEU A 223 4.13 -16.52 9.83
CA LEU A 223 5.20 -15.90 10.60
C LEU A 223 6.46 -16.77 10.54
N THR A 224 6.36 -18.06 10.85
CA THR A 224 7.48 -19.00 10.75
C THR A 224 8.10 -18.99 9.35
N ALA A 225 7.27 -19.06 8.30
CA ALA A 225 7.75 -18.99 6.91
C ALA A 225 8.43 -17.66 6.57
N THR A 226 8.04 -16.55 7.20
CA THR A 226 8.69 -15.25 7.03
C THR A 226 10.04 -15.21 7.74
N LEU A 227 10.11 -15.71 8.98
CA LEU A 227 11.34 -15.79 9.77
C LEU A 227 12.39 -16.70 9.10
N GLU A 228 11.97 -17.88 8.62
CA GLU A 228 12.81 -18.81 7.87
C GLU A 228 13.32 -18.18 6.57
N HIS A 229 12.45 -17.49 5.83
CA HIS A 229 12.83 -16.83 4.58
C HIS A 229 13.85 -15.70 4.80
N CYS A 230 13.69 -14.88 5.85
CA CYS A 230 14.70 -13.89 6.22
C CYS A 230 16.06 -14.55 6.51
N LYS A 231 16.05 -15.72 7.15
CA LYS A 231 17.26 -16.46 7.50
C LYS A 231 17.93 -17.08 6.27
N GLU A 232 17.14 -17.62 5.35
CA GLU A 232 17.61 -18.15 4.07
C GLU A 232 18.25 -17.07 3.19
N LEU A 233 17.71 -15.85 3.24
CA LEU A 233 18.25 -14.67 2.58
C LEU A 233 19.47 -14.07 3.30
N GLY A 234 19.78 -14.54 4.52
CA GLY A 234 20.90 -14.04 5.32
C GLY A 234 20.71 -12.60 5.81
N LEU A 235 19.47 -12.19 6.07
CA LEU A 235 19.20 -10.87 6.64
C LEU A 235 19.61 -10.84 8.11
N GLU A 236 20.47 -9.89 8.48
CA GLU A 236 20.95 -9.74 9.86
C GLU A 236 20.07 -8.77 10.66
N ASN A 237 19.70 -7.63 10.06
CA ASN A 237 18.92 -6.58 10.71
C ASN A 237 17.44 -6.66 10.29
N VAL A 238 16.65 -7.39 11.06
CA VAL A 238 15.20 -7.49 10.84
C VAL A 238 14.47 -7.13 12.14
N LEU A 239 13.54 -6.18 12.02
CA LEU A 239 12.68 -5.72 13.09
C LEU A 239 11.24 -6.08 12.78
N PHE A 240 10.58 -6.78 13.68
CA PHE A 240 9.12 -6.92 13.64
C PHE A 240 8.51 -5.88 14.58
N ILE A 241 7.50 -5.17 14.11
CA ILE A 241 6.80 -4.15 14.91
C ILE A 241 5.32 -4.45 15.00
N ARG A 242 4.74 -4.01 16.10
CA ARG A 242 3.29 -3.83 16.23
C ARG A 242 2.99 -2.34 16.32
N ALA A 243 2.31 -1.80 15.30
CA ALA A 243 1.93 -0.39 15.26
C ALA A 243 0.85 -0.05 16.32
N PRO A 244 0.75 1.21 16.80
CA PRO A 244 -0.24 1.60 17.79
C PRO A 244 -1.68 1.35 17.34
N HIS A 245 -2.49 0.72 18.20
CA HIS A 245 -3.92 0.47 17.98
C HIS A 245 -4.74 0.80 19.23
N LYS A 246 -6.03 1.13 19.04
CA LYS A 246 -6.99 1.22 20.15
C LYS A 246 -7.40 -0.17 20.65
N ASP A 247 -7.57 -1.12 19.74
CA ASP A 247 -7.86 -2.52 20.06
C ASP A 247 -6.52 -3.28 20.22
N LYS A 248 -5.87 -3.11 21.37
CA LYS A 248 -4.52 -3.62 21.66
C LYS A 248 -4.49 -5.14 21.81
N PHE A 249 -3.33 -5.75 21.55
CA PHE A 249 -3.11 -7.16 21.83
C PHE A 249 -3.31 -7.49 23.30
N THR A 250 -3.56 -8.76 23.63
CA THR A 250 -3.47 -9.18 25.03
C THR A 250 -2.00 -9.40 25.39
N PRO A 251 -1.59 -9.24 26.66
CA PRO A 251 -0.21 -9.52 27.08
C PRO A 251 0.26 -10.93 26.71
N GLU A 252 -0.64 -11.92 26.71
CA GLU A 252 -0.33 -13.29 26.32
C GLU A 252 -0.01 -13.40 24.83
N THR A 253 -0.80 -12.72 23.98
CA THR A 253 -0.59 -12.70 22.52
C THR A 253 0.70 -11.98 22.17
N ASP A 254 0.97 -10.85 22.82
CA ASP A 254 2.22 -10.11 22.64
C ASP A 254 3.44 -10.93 23.05
N ALA A 255 3.38 -11.60 24.20
CA ALA A 255 4.46 -12.46 24.70
C ALA A 255 4.70 -13.68 23.79
N GLU A 256 3.63 -14.30 23.26
CA GLU A 256 3.74 -15.40 22.29
C GLU A 256 4.47 -14.94 21.02
N LEU A 257 4.06 -13.79 20.46
CA LEU A 257 4.65 -13.23 19.25
C LEU A 257 6.12 -12.85 19.46
N LYS A 258 6.41 -12.13 20.56
CA LYS A 258 7.77 -11.77 20.97
C LYS A 258 8.66 -13.01 21.05
N LYS A 259 8.18 -14.07 21.70
CA LYS A 259 8.95 -15.31 21.85
C LYS A 259 9.27 -15.95 20.49
N LEU A 260 8.27 -16.08 19.60
CA LEU A 260 8.47 -16.69 18.28
C LEU A 260 9.52 -15.95 17.43
N ILE A 261 9.49 -14.61 17.46
CA ILE A 261 10.39 -13.76 16.67
C ILE A 261 11.80 -13.76 17.27
N THR A 262 11.92 -13.56 18.58
CA THR A 262 13.22 -13.50 19.27
C THR A 262 13.92 -14.86 19.31
N ASP A 263 13.19 -15.98 19.44
CA ASP A 263 13.76 -17.33 19.31
C ASP A 263 14.35 -17.58 17.91
N ALA A 264 13.84 -16.91 16.89
CA ALA A 264 14.37 -16.97 15.53
C ALA A 264 15.58 -16.04 15.31
N GLY A 265 15.92 -15.20 16.30
CA GLY A 265 17.08 -14.30 16.28
C GLY A 265 16.80 -12.90 15.75
N TYR A 266 15.54 -12.48 15.66
CA TYR A 266 15.16 -11.13 15.19
C TYR A 266 14.53 -10.29 16.29
N ASP A 267 14.53 -8.97 16.08
CA ASP A 267 13.99 -8.03 17.06
C ASP A 267 12.47 -7.92 16.94
N TYR A 268 11.82 -7.66 18.07
CA TYR A 268 10.39 -7.38 18.13
C TYR A 268 10.08 -6.24 19.11
N VAL A 269 9.28 -5.29 18.65
CA VAL A 269 8.79 -4.17 19.47
C VAL A 269 7.28 -4.00 19.31
N ASN A 270 6.58 -3.89 20.43
CA ASN A 270 5.18 -3.50 20.45
C ASN A 270 5.01 -2.05 20.90
N PHE A 271 4.51 -1.19 20.01
CA PHE A 271 4.30 0.23 20.24
C PHE A 271 2.92 0.56 20.83
N GLU A 272 2.00 -0.41 20.98
CA GLU A 272 0.65 -0.19 21.51
C GLU A 272 0.62 0.35 22.96
N TYR A 273 1.68 0.07 23.73
CA TYR A 273 1.79 0.38 25.16
C TYR A 273 2.89 1.39 25.49
N ASP A 274 3.58 1.92 24.49
CA ASP A 274 4.71 2.81 24.74
C ASP A 274 4.23 4.27 24.86
N GLU A 275 4.13 4.73 26.10
CA GLU A 275 3.70 6.10 26.40
C GLU A 275 4.69 7.16 25.89
N ASN A 276 5.96 6.79 25.63
CA ASN A 276 6.97 7.74 25.15
C ASN A 276 6.73 8.21 23.72
N ILE A 277 5.90 7.50 22.94
CA ILE A 277 5.47 7.93 21.60
C ILE A 277 4.60 9.20 21.69
N GLY A 278 3.89 9.39 22.81
CA GLY A 278 3.01 10.55 23.01
C GLY A 278 1.71 10.52 22.19
N ILE A 279 1.26 9.32 21.79
CA ILE A 279 -0.03 9.12 21.10
C ILE A 279 -1.20 9.38 22.06
N ASP A 280 -2.10 10.28 21.67
CA ASP A 280 -3.39 10.51 22.34
C ASP A 280 -4.50 9.76 21.59
N GLU A 281 -5.09 8.75 22.24
CA GLU A 281 -6.14 7.92 21.63
C GLU A 281 -7.38 8.71 21.19
N ASN A 282 -7.61 9.92 21.71
CA ASN A 282 -8.75 10.76 21.34
C ASN A 282 -8.49 11.61 20.10
N THR A 283 -7.23 11.97 19.80
CA THR A 283 -6.91 12.94 18.75
C THR A 283 -6.07 12.38 17.62
N ASP A 284 -5.36 11.27 17.84
CA ASP A 284 -4.26 10.86 16.96
C ASP A 284 -4.60 9.68 16.04
N TYR A 285 -5.82 9.17 16.14
CA TYR A 285 -6.31 8.08 15.30
C TYR A 285 -7.42 8.57 14.37
N TYR A 286 -7.54 8.03 13.17
CA TYR A 286 -8.78 8.21 12.38
C TYR A 286 -9.77 7.06 12.56
N ASN A 287 -9.34 5.91 13.10
CA ASN A 287 -10.21 4.81 13.52
C ASN A 287 -9.58 3.98 14.64
N GLY A 288 -9.98 2.73 14.85
CA GLY A 288 -9.42 1.90 15.92
C GLY A 288 -8.06 1.27 15.60
N ASP A 289 -7.64 1.26 14.34
CA ASP A 289 -6.46 0.54 13.87
C ASP A 289 -5.37 1.44 13.26
N HIS A 290 -5.67 2.71 12.99
CA HIS A 290 -4.77 3.58 12.24
C HIS A 290 -4.70 4.98 12.81
N LEU A 291 -3.50 5.52 12.79
CA LEU A 291 -3.20 6.89 13.13
C LEU A 291 -3.69 7.84 12.04
N ASN A 292 -4.14 9.03 12.44
CA ASN A 292 -4.27 10.15 11.54
C ASN A 292 -2.92 10.86 11.38
N VAL A 293 -2.90 11.97 10.65
CA VAL A 293 -1.66 12.72 10.38
C VAL A 293 -0.91 13.15 11.65
N PHE A 294 -1.59 13.43 12.77
CA PHE A 294 -0.95 13.81 14.02
C PHE A 294 -0.27 12.61 14.69
N GLY A 295 -0.98 11.49 14.79
CA GLY A 295 -0.41 10.26 15.32
C GLY A 295 0.73 9.72 14.46
N ASN A 296 0.56 9.75 13.13
CA ASN A 296 1.58 9.33 12.18
C ASN A 296 2.90 10.08 12.38
N GLU A 297 2.85 11.41 12.51
CA GLU A 297 4.06 12.22 12.72
C GLU A 297 4.78 11.81 14.02
N LYS A 298 4.04 11.69 15.13
CA LYS A 298 4.59 11.25 16.42
C LYS A 298 5.22 9.86 16.34
N ASN A 299 4.50 8.90 15.76
CA ASN A 299 4.98 7.53 15.60
C ASN A 299 6.17 7.44 14.64
N THR A 300 6.19 8.26 13.58
CA THR A 300 7.31 8.36 12.64
C THR A 300 8.57 8.84 13.34
N LEU A 301 8.48 9.91 14.14
CA LEU A 301 9.62 10.42 14.90
C LEU A 301 10.11 9.36 15.90
N TYR A 302 9.19 8.68 16.59
CA TYR A 302 9.57 7.66 17.56
C TYR A 302 10.22 6.43 16.94
N LEU A 303 9.60 5.84 15.91
CA LEU A 303 10.15 4.68 15.20
C LEU A 303 11.46 5.03 14.48
N GLY A 304 11.55 6.22 13.86
CA GLY A 304 12.78 6.69 13.24
C GLY A 304 13.93 6.80 14.23
N LYS A 305 13.67 7.36 15.42
CA LYS A 305 14.64 7.38 16.52
C LYS A 305 15.04 5.98 16.96
N TYR A 306 14.06 5.10 17.16
CA TYR A 306 14.32 3.71 17.54
C TYR A 306 15.27 3.04 16.56
N LEU A 307 15.05 3.21 15.25
CA LEU A 307 15.87 2.62 14.21
C LEU A 307 17.33 3.09 14.27
N VAL A 308 17.58 4.40 14.38
CA VAL A 308 18.96 4.94 14.44
C VAL A 308 19.65 4.69 15.78
N ASP A 309 18.89 4.47 16.86
CA ASP A 309 19.45 4.12 18.18
C ASP A 309 19.85 2.63 18.25
N HIS A 310 19.20 1.74 17.48
CA HIS A 310 19.37 0.28 17.58
C HIS A 310 20.11 -0.35 16.39
N TYR A 311 20.14 0.32 15.23
CA TYR A 311 20.81 -0.18 14.03
C TYR A 311 21.82 0.83 13.49
N ASP A 312 22.95 0.33 12.99
CA ASP A 312 23.96 1.13 12.30
C ASP A 312 23.50 1.38 10.85
N ILE A 313 22.73 2.45 10.65
CA ILE A 313 22.20 2.86 9.35
C ILE A 313 23.12 3.93 8.76
N ASN A 314 23.66 3.66 7.56
CA ASN A 314 24.54 4.59 6.88
C ASN A 314 23.69 5.52 6.01
N THR A 315 23.53 6.76 6.46
CA THR A 315 22.71 7.78 5.81
C THR A 315 23.47 8.58 4.75
N THR A 316 24.60 8.06 4.27
CA THR A 316 25.39 8.72 3.22
C THR A 316 24.86 8.34 1.84
N HIS A 317 24.32 9.31 1.10
CA HIS A 317 23.86 9.11 -0.26
C HIS A 317 24.65 9.96 -1.27
N SER A 318 24.32 9.80 -2.55
CA SER A 318 24.75 10.76 -3.57
C SER A 318 23.91 12.04 -3.46
N GLU A 319 24.49 13.18 -3.85
CA GLU A 319 23.80 14.49 -3.92
C GLU A 319 22.43 14.41 -4.60
N LYS A 320 22.31 13.67 -5.71
CA LYS A 320 21.03 13.49 -6.42
C LYS A 320 19.95 12.79 -5.57
N VAL A 321 20.33 11.81 -4.75
CA VAL A 321 19.41 11.10 -3.86
C VAL A 321 18.99 12.05 -2.74
N ASP A 322 19.95 12.76 -2.15
CA ASP A 322 19.64 13.73 -1.10
C ASP A 322 18.73 14.85 -1.62
N GLU A 323 19.02 15.47 -2.76
CA GLU A 323 18.16 16.49 -3.39
C GLU A 323 16.72 15.97 -3.57
N GLN A 324 16.55 14.77 -4.13
CA GLN A 324 15.23 14.16 -4.31
C GLN A 324 14.50 13.95 -2.98
N TRP A 325 15.22 13.51 -1.94
CA TRP A 325 14.63 13.23 -0.64
C TRP A 325 14.31 14.50 0.16
N HIS A 326 15.10 15.56 0.00
CA HIS A 326 14.77 16.91 0.50
C HIS A 326 13.48 17.42 -0.15
N GLU A 327 13.32 17.26 -1.48
CA GLU A 327 12.06 17.63 -2.15
C GLU A 327 10.87 16.81 -1.63
N CYS A 328 11.07 15.51 -1.37
CA CYS A 328 10.04 14.65 -0.78
C CYS A 328 9.65 15.11 0.63
N ALA A 329 10.64 15.48 1.46
CA ALA A 329 10.42 15.97 2.82
C ALA A 329 9.67 17.32 2.81
N GLU A 330 10.13 18.30 2.04
CA GLU A 330 9.46 19.60 1.90
C GLU A 330 8.02 19.44 1.40
N TYR A 331 7.80 18.61 0.39
CA TYR A 331 6.45 18.32 -0.10
C TYR A 331 5.59 17.71 1.00
N THR A 332 6.11 16.70 1.71
CA THR A 332 5.37 15.97 2.73
C THR A 332 4.99 16.87 3.91
N HIS A 333 5.88 17.72 4.40
CA HIS A 333 5.58 18.71 5.45
C HIS A 333 4.45 19.66 5.04
N ASN A 334 4.51 20.20 3.82
CA ASN A 334 3.44 21.05 3.28
C ASN A 334 2.09 20.33 3.21
N ILE A 335 2.09 19.06 2.81
CA ILE A 335 0.86 18.25 2.77
C ILE A 335 0.37 17.90 4.18
N PHE A 336 1.27 17.63 5.12
CA PHE A 336 0.92 17.35 6.52
C PHE A 336 0.22 18.54 7.17
N ASP A 337 0.66 19.77 6.93
CA ASP A 337 -0.02 20.98 7.41
C ASP A 337 -1.46 21.09 6.89
N ILE A 338 -1.67 20.79 5.60
CA ILE A 338 -3.00 20.78 4.98
C ILE A 338 -3.87 19.68 5.61
N LEU A 339 -3.32 18.48 5.79
CA LEU A 339 -4.02 17.33 6.37
C LEU A 339 -4.35 17.55 7.84
N LYS A 340 -3.47 18.17 8.62
CA LYS A 340 -3.71 18.51 10.03
C LYS A 340 -4.90 19.45 10.14
N LYS A 341 -4.94 20.50 9.32
CA LYS A 341 -6.09 21.42 9.27
C LYS A 341 -7.39 20.68 8.91
N LYS A 342 -7.38 19.83 7.89
CA LYS A 342 -8.54 19.05 7.46
C LYS A 342 -9.02 18.03 8.49
N THR A 343 -8.09 17.48 9.26
CA THR A 343 -8.39 16.56 10.37
C THR A 343 -9.10 17.29 11.50
N LEU A 344 -8.65 18.50 11.85
CA LEU A 344 -9.32 19.36 12.83
C LEU A 344 -10.72 19.83 12.36
N GLU A 345 -10.96 19.87 11.06
CA GLU A 345 -12.27 20.14 10.45
C GLU A 345 -13.18 18.88 10.42
N GLU A 346 -12.69 17.72 10.85
CA GLU A 346 -13.38 16.42 10.82
C GLU A 346 -13.96 16.08 9.44
N GLU A 347 -13.19 16.33 8.38
CA GLU A 347 -13.63 16.14 6.98
C GLU A 347 -14.01 14.67 6.67
N ASP A 348 -13.43 13.70 7.38
CA ASP A 348 -13.63 12.25 7.20
C ASP A 348 -13.46 11.80 5.73
N VAL A 349 -12.34 12.22 5.12
CA VAL A 349 -11.99 11.92 3.73
C VAL A 349 -10.65 11.18 3.68
N GLN A 350 -10.59 10.13 2.86
CA GLN A 350 -9.34 9.44 2.57
C GLN A 350 -8.48 10.31 1.65
N TYR A 351 -7.24 10.51 2.08
CA TYR A 351 -6.16 11.04 1.28
C TYR A 351 -5.05 10.01 1.14
N ASN A 352 -4.35 10.14 0.04
CA ASN A 352 -3.09 9.46 -0.24
C ASN A 352 -2.25 10.46 -1.04
N GLU A 353 -0.99 10.13 -1.25
CA GLU A 353 -0.06 10.98 -1.98
C GLU A 353 -0.44 11.28 -3.45
N PHE A 354 -1.48 10.62 -3.98
CA PHE A 354 -2.00 10.80 -5.35
C PHE A 354 -3.20 11.73 -5.41
N CYS A 355 -3.66 12.22 -4.26
CA CYS A 355 -4.69 13.21 -4.20
C CYS A 355 -4.13 14.56 -4.66
N ASP A 356 -4.89 15.27 -5.49
CA ASP A 356 -4.57 16.67 -5.79
C ASP A 356 -4.91 17.52 -4.56
N PHE A 357 -3.88 17.95 -3.84
CA PHE A 357 -3.95 18.82 -2.68
C PHE A 357 -4.01 20.32 -3.04
N GLY A 358 -4.07 20.67 -4.33
CA GLY A 358 -4.22 22.03 -4.80
C GLY A 358 -5.58 22.66 -4.46
N LYS A 359 -5.65 24.00 -4.43
CA LYS A 359 -6.90 24.76 -4.21
C LYS A 359 -7.97 24.46 -5.29
N SER A 360 -7.59 23.95 -6.46
CA SER A 360 -8.47 23.65 -7.60
C SER A 360 -9.39 22.45 -7.38
N THR A 361 -8.97 21.44 -6.63
CA THR A 361 -9.74 20.21 -6.41
C THR A 361 -10.94 20.43 -5.49
N LEU A 362 -10.85 21.37 -4.54
CA LEU A 362 -11.99 21.86 -3.76
C LEU A 362 -13.07 22.43 -4.69
N SER A 363 -12.69 23.16 -5.74
CA SER A 363 -13.63 23.66 -6.74
C SER A 363 -14.24 22.53 -7.58
N LEU A 364 -13.45 21.54 -8.00
CA LEU A 364 -13.93 20.44 -8.85
C LEU A 364 -14.79 19.43 -8.09
N ARG A 365 -14.42 19.05 -6.86
CA ARG A 365 -15.27 18.20 -6.00
C ARG A 365 -16.57 18.88 -5.63
N LYS A 366 -16.54 20.19 -5.33
CA LYS A 366 -17.75 20.98 -5.08
C LYS A 366 -18.63 21.06 -6.33
N LYS A 367 -18.05 21.36 -7.51
CA LYS A 367 -18.76 21.34 -8.80
C LYS A 367 -19.32 19.95 -9.14
N TYR A 368 -18.60 18.87 -8.81
CA TYR A 368 -19.03 17.50 -9.05
C TYR A 368 -20.13 17.05 -8.07
N ALA A 369 -20.05 17.46 -6.80
CA ALA A 369 -21.11 17.23 -5.82
C ALA A 369 -22.39 18.01 -6.18
N GLU A 370 -22.25 19.27 -6.61
CA GLU A 370 -23.34 20.09 -7.15
C GLU A 370 -23.95 19.45 -8.41
N PHE A 371 -23.12 18.94 -9.33
CA PHE A 371 -23.56 18.20 -10.50
C PHE A 371 -24.33 16.93 -10.10
N LYS A 372 -23.78 16.09 -9.22
CA LYS A 372 -24.41 14.85 -8.76
C LYS A 372 -25.78 15.12 -8.14
N ASN A 373 -25.88 16.12 -7.26
CA ASN A 373 -27.14 16.52 -6.63
C ASN A 373 -28.18 17.03 -7.64
N ARG A 374 -27.73 17.65 -8.74
CA ARG A 374 -28.60 18.10 -9.84
C ARG A 374 -29.26 16.96 -10.62
N PHE A 375 -28.62 15.79 -10.66
CA PHE A 375 -29.08 14.63 -11.45
C PHE A 375 -29.60 13.47 -10.60
N SER A 376 -29.41 13.51 -9.26
CA SER A 376 -30.01 12.56 -8.33
C SER A 376 -31.33 13.03 -7.71
N GLY A 377 -31.79 14.24 -8.06
CA GLY A 377 -33.02 14.85 -7.52
C GLY A 377 -34.32 14.51 -8.27
N GLU A 378 -34.27 13.73 -9.35
CA GLU A 378 -35.47 13.33 -10.13
C GLU A 378 -35.74 11.82 -10.02
N SER A 379 -36.01 11.32 -8.81
CA SER A 379 -36.70 10.04 -8.65
C SER A 379 -37.48 9.93 -7.34
N SER A 380 -38.30 10.94 -7.01
CA SER A 380 -39.38 10.73 -6.03
C SER A 380 -40.59 11.64 -6.28
N SER A 381 -41.25 11.47 -7.42
CA SER A 381 -42.70 11.71 -7.50
C SER A 381 -43.25 11.05 -8.75
N ALA A 382 -43.82 9.84 -8.62
CA ALA A 382 -44.99 9.38 -9.35
C ALA A 382 -45.16 7.87 -9.15
N LYS A 383 -46.03 7.47 -8.21
CA LYS A 383 -47.34 6.87 -8.53
C LYS A 383 -47.97 6.30 -7.26
N GLU A 384 -49.17 6.80 -6.98
CA GLU A 384 -50.26 6.06 -6.33
C GLU A 384 -50.59 4.78 -7.10
#